data_AF-A0A2H0BWC8-F1
#
_entry.id   AF-A0A2H0BWC8-F1
#
_cell.length_a   1.000
_cell.length_b   1.000
_cell.length_c   1.000
_cell.angle_alpha   90.00
_cell.angle_beta   90.00
_cell.angle_gamma   90.00
#
_symmetry.space_group_name_H-M   'P 1'
#
loop_
_entity.id
_entity.type
_entity.pdbx_description
1 polymer ?
#
loop_
_entity_poly.entity_id
_entity_poly.type
_entity_poly.pdbx_seq_one_letter_code
_entity_poly.pdbx_strand_id
1 'polypeptide(L)'
;MKGNIIITGLLIILGLFFVILQPVYAQLGSMMNDEKHGESIEVVLSQLLSQKQVSTIQELDCKLISSNDFERLGDAVMEQQHPGQAHEVMDQMMGGEGSESLKQMHINMGSNYLGCSGSSTIDMMGKGMMNGGGFSMMGYGSNMMSGYSIFGGLTWIVLITFLLSGIYFFIKQANKKKVG
;
A
#
# COMPACT_ATOMS: atom_id res chain seq x y z
N MET A 1 52.19 -2.53 12.50
CA MET A 1 51.53 -3.71 11.89
C MET A 1 50.12 -4.02 12.44
N LYS A 2 49.86 -3.94 13.76
CA LYS A 2 48.53 -4.29 14.33
C LYS A 2 47.39 -3.34 13.95
N GLY A 3 47.67 -2.07 13.63
CA GLY A 3 46.66 -1.08 13.21
C GLY A 3 46.10 -1.32 11.82
N ASN A 4 46.95 -1.73 10.86
CA ASN A 4 46.53 -1.95 9.47
C ASN A 4 45.56 -3.13 9.34
N ILE A 5 45.70 -4.16 10.17
CA ILE A 5 44.79 -5.34 10.17
C ILE A 5 43.38 -4.96 10.66
N ILE A 6 43.28 -3.99 11.57
CA ILE A 6 41.99 -3.52 12.10
C ILE A 6 41.28 -2.65 11.04
N ILE A 7 42.03 -1.80 10.35
CA ILE A 7 41.50 -0.92 9.30
C ILE A 7 41.04 -1.73 8.09
N THR A 8 41.83 -2.73 7.67
CA THR A 8 41.42 -3.61 6.55
C THR A 8 40.21 -4.46 6.92
N GLY A 9 40.11 -4.96 8.16
CA GLY A 9 38.93 -5.66 8.64
C GLY A 9 37.65 -4.80 8.64
N LEU A 10 37.76 -3.53 9.07
CA LEU A 10 36.64 -2.59 9.07
C LEU A 10 36.14 -2.30 7.64
N LEU A 11 37.07 -2.08 6.69
CA LEU A 11 36.73 -1.81 5.30
C LEU A 11 36.02 -2.99 4.61
N ILE A 12 36.42 -4.22 4.93
CA ILE A 12 35.77 -5.44 4.41
C ILE A 12 34.34 -5.56 4.95
N ILE A 13 34.12 -5.28 6.23
CA ILE A 13 32.78 -5.32 6.84
C ILE A 13 31.87 -4.23 6.25
N LEU A 14 32.41 -3.03 6.02
CA LEU A 14 31.66 -1.90 5.46
C LEU A 14 31.32 -2.13 3.98
N GLY A 15 32.22 -2.76 3.23
CA GLY A 15 31.98 -3.20 1.86
C GLY A 15 30.93 -4.32 1.77
N LEU A 16 30.98 -5.30 2.68
CA LEU A 16 29.96 -6.35 2.76
C LEU A 16 28.58 -5.77 3.10
N PHE A 17 28.51 -4.79 4.00
CA PHE A 17 27.26 -4.08 4.33
C PHE A 17 26.65 -3.36 3.13
N PHE A 18 27.47 -2.78 2.24
CA PHE A 18 26.99 -2.13 1.03
C PHE A 18 26.38 -3.10 0.01
N VAL A 19 26.88 -4.34 -0.06
CA VAL A 19 26.38 -5.39 -0.97
C VAL A 19 25.02 -5.95 -0.52
N ILE A 20 24.80 -6.14 0.78
CA ILE A 20 23.49 -6.57 1.32
C ILE A 20 22.40 -5.48 1.25
N LEU A 21 22.79 -4.21 1.07
CA LEU A 21 21.86 -3.09 0.92
C LEU A 21 21.32 -2.91 -0.51
N GLN A 22 22.02 -3.42 -1.53
CA GLN A 22 21.59 -3.35 -2.94
C GLN A 22 20.18 -3.92 -3.22
N PRO A 23 19.80 -5.12 -2.74
CA PRO A 23 18.46 -5.66 -3.02
C PRO A 23 17.33 -4.82 -2.39
N VAL A 24 17.60 -4.17 -1.25
CA VAL A 24 16.62 -3.28 -0.60
C VAL A 24 16.37 -2.03 -1.44
N TYR A 25 17.40 -1.44 -2.05
CA TYR A 25 17.25 -0.31 -2.96
C TYR A 25 16.56 -0.69 -4.27
N ALA A 26 16.82 -1.89 -4.80
CA ALA A 26 16.16 -2.39 -6.01
C ALA A 26 14.65 -2.60 -5.78
N GLN A 27 14.26 -3.15 -4.62
CA GLN A 27 12.86 -3.30 -4.24
C GLN A 27 12.18 -1.94 -4.02
N LEU A 28 12.89 -0.95 -3.45
CA LEU A 28 12.35 0.40 -3.26
C LEU A 28 12.15 1.15 -4.59
N GLY A 29 13.06 0.98 -5.56
CA GLY A 29 12.94 1.58 -6.90
C GLY A 29 11.81 0.97 -7.74
N SER A 30 11.47 -0.30 -7.51
CA SER A 30 10.39 -1.00 -8.20
C SER A 30 9.00 -0.62 -7.69
N MET A 31 8.91 -0.01 -6.51
CA MET A 31 7.66 0.53 -5.93
C MET A 31 7.34 1.96 -6.38
N MET A 32 8.24 2.63 -7.11
CA MET A 32 8.10 4.03 -7.49
C MET A 32 7.82 4.25 -8.99
N ASN A 33 7.61 3.18 -9.76
CA ASN A 33 7.46 3.28 -11.21
C ASN A 33 6.12 2.71 -11.67
N ASP A 34 5.05 3.34 -11.20
CA ASP A 34 3.71 3.14 -11.76
C ASP A 34 3.05 4.52 -11.94
N GLU A 35 3.48 5.18 -13.01
CA GLU A 35 2.94 6.45 -13.49
C GLU A 35 1.63 6.21 -14.25
N LYS A 36 0.53 5.92 -13.54
CA LYS A 36 -0.82 6.49 -13.78
C LYS A 36 -1.87 5.95 -12.81
N HIS A 37 -1.57 5.73 -11.53
CA HIS A 37 -2.60 5.21 -10.63
C HIS A 37 -3.66 6.24 -10.31
N GLY A 38 -4.92 5.90 -10.60
CA GLY A 38 -6.11 6.60 -10.12
C GLY A 38 -6.07 6.80 -8.61
N GLU A 39 -6.83 7.78 -8.12
CA GLU A 39 -6.87 8.07 -6.68
C GLU A 39 -7.41 6.85 -5.91
N SER A 40 -6.77 6.49 -4.79
CA SER A 40 -7.32 5.45 -3.90
C SER A 40 -8.68 5.87 -3.33
N ILE A 41 -9.55 4.90 -3.04
CA ILE A 41 -10.88 5.14 -2.46
C ILE A 41 -10.79 6.03 -1.22
N GLU A 42 -9.81 5.81 -0.34
CA GLU A 42 -9.64 6.56 0.90
C GLU A 42 -9.38 8.05 0.64
N VAL A 43 -8.55 8.36 -0.36
CA VAL A 43 -8.22 9.74 -0.74
C VAL A 43 -9.48 10.41 -1.28
N VAL A 44 -10.19 9.78 -2.21
CA VAL A 44 -11.43 10.34 -2.78
C VAL A 44 -12.48 10.58 -1.69
N LEU A 45 -12.71 9.61 -0.81
CA LEU A 45 -13.66 9.74 0.29
C LEU A 45 -13.25 10.85 1.26
N SER A 46 -11.97 10.93 1.64
CA SER A 46 -11.48 11.99 2.54
C SER A 46 -11.72 13.39 1.97
N GLN A 47 -11.50 13.56 0.66
CA GLN A 47 -11.77 14.81 -0.03
C GLN A 47 -13.27 15.11 -0.09
N LEU A 48 -14.11 14.10 -0.36
CA LEU A 48 -15.57 14.27 -0.38
C LEU A 48 -16.13 14.68 0.98
N LEU A 49 -15.71 14.00 2.05
CA LEU A 49 -16.12 14.32 3.42
C LEU A 49 -15.68 15.75 3.79
N SER A 50 -14.45 16.13 3.45
CA SER A 50 -13.94 17.49 3.68
C SER A 50 -14.71 18.54 2.87
N GLN A 51 -15.05 18.26 1.60
CA GLN A 51 -15.77 19.18 0.74
C GLN A 51 -17.21 19.40 1.22
N LYS A 52 -17.85 18.34 1.74
CA LYS A 52 -19.23 18.39 2.24
C LYS A 52 -19.34 18.72 3.73
N GLN A 53 -18.21 18.94 4.41
CA GLN A 53 -18.13 19.27 5.84
C GLN A 53 -18.82 18.24 6.75
N VAL A 54 -18.72 16.96 6.39
CA VAL A 54 -19.28 15.83 7.15
C VAL A 54 -18.17 14.93 7.66
N SER A 55 -18.42 14.21 8.75
CA SER A 55 -17.41 13.36 9.39
C SER A 55 -17.49 11.90 8.96
N THR A 56 -18.66 11.47 8.45
CA THR A 56 -18.91 10.08 8.09
C THR A 56 -19.62 9.97 6.73
N ILE A 57 -19.46 8.83 6.07
CA ILE A 57 -20.12 8.53 4.79
C ILE A 57 -21.65 8.52 4.94
N GLN A 58 -22.16 8.21 6.14
CA GLN A 58 -23.61 8.12 6.41
C GLN A 58 -24.26 9.50 6.49
N GLU A 59 -23.47 10.54 6.79
CA GLU A 59 -23.90 11.93 6.81
C GLU A 59 -23.92 12.55 5.41
N LEU A 60 -23.34 11.89 4.39
CA LEU A 60 -23.36 12.39 3.03
C LEU A 60 -24.78 12.36 2.46
N ASP A 61 -25.27 13.54 2.06
CA ASP A 61 -26.46 13.62 1.22
C ASP A 61 -26.09 13.35 -0.24
N CYS A 62 -26.51 12.19 -0.73
CA CYS A 62 -26.35 11.75 -2.12
C CYS A 62 -26.81 12.77 -3.16
N LYS A 63 -27.78 13.64 -2.82
CA LYS A 63 -28.29 14.68 -3.74
C LYS A 63 -27.31 15.84 -3.92
N LEU A 64 -26.35 15.99 -3.01
CA LEU A 64 -25.35 17.06 -3.03
C LEU A 64 -24.02 16.59 -3.64
N ILE A 65 -23.89 15.31 -3.96
CA ILE A 65 -22.71 14.73 -4.60
C ILE A 65 -22.84 14.93 -6.10
N SER A 66 -21.78 15.47 -6.72
CA SER A 66 -21.79 15.72 -8.17
C SER A 66 -21.54 14.43 -8.94
N SER A 67 -21.96 14.37 -10.21
CA SER A 67 -21.64 13.24 -11.08
C SER A 67 -20.13 13.04 -11.24
N ASN A 68 -19.33 14.11 -11.23
CA ASN A 68 -17.87 13.99 -11.29
C ASN A 68 -17.27 13.37 -10.02
N ASP A 69 -17.84 13.68 -8.85
CA ASP A 69 -17.45 13.06 -7.59
C ASP A 69 -17.78 11.56 -7.57
N PHE A 70 -18.94 11.18 -8.12
CA PHE A 70 -19.30 9.78 -8.30
C PHE A 70 -18.42 9.06 -9.31
N GLU A 71 -18.07 9.72 -10.42
CA GLU A 71 -17.13 9.22 -11.43
C GLU A 71 -15.76 8.96 -10.82
N ARG A 72 -15.18 9.94 -10.10
CA ARG A 72 -13.89 9.78 -9.42
C ARG A 72 -13.89 8.66 -8.39
N LEU A 73 -14.98 8.51 -7.64
CA LEU A 73 -15.11 7.41 -6.69
C LEU A 73 -15.28 6.06 -7.38
N GLY A 74 -15.99 6.00 -8.51
CA GLY A 74 -16.15 4.79 -9.29
C GLY A 74 -14.86 4.31 -9.93
N ASP A 75 -14.06 5.24 -10.44
CA ASP A 75 -12.70 4.99 -10.95
C ASP A 75 -11.80 4.38 -9.87
N ALA A 76 -11.78 5.01 -8.69
CA ALA A 76 -11.06 4.50 -7.51
C ALA A 76 -11.52 3.09 -7.09
N VAL A 77 -12.83 2.83 -7.16
CA VAL A 77 -13.40 1.50 -6.89
C VAL A 77 -12.97 0.49 -7.95
N MET A 78 -12.94 0.87 -9.23
CA MET A 78 -12.53 0.00 -10.32
C MET A 78 -11.06 -0.38 -10.20
N GLU A 79 -10.19 0.61 -9.97
CA GLU A 79 -8.75 0.43 -9.77
C GLU A 79 -8.47 -0.49 -8.57
N GLN A 80 -9.19 -0.33 -7.46
CA GLN A 80 -9.02 -1.22 -6.31
C GLN A 80 -9.44 -2.67 -6.60
N GLN A 81 -10.50 -2.87 -7.41
CA GLN A 81 -10.96 -4.21 -7.77
C GLN A 81 -10.10 -4.87 -8.85
N HIS A 82 -9.54 -4.08 -9.76
CA HIS A 82 -8.80 -4.55 -10.93
C HIS A 82 -7.58 -3.65 -11.20
N PRO A 83 -6.52 -3.74 -10.37
CA PRO A 83 -5.43 -2.78 -10.41
C PRO A 83 -4.57 -2.87 -11.68
N GLY A 84 -3.99 -1.73 -12.06
CA GLY A 84 -3.00 -1.62 -13.15
C GLY A 84 -3.58 -1.99 -14.52
N GLN A 85 -2.88 -2.82 -15.30
CA GLN A 85 -3.28 -3.16 -16.68
C GLN A 85 -4.68 -3.75 -16.80
N ALA A 86 -5.22 -4.37 -15.74
CA ALA A 86 -6.57 -4.89 -15.76
C ALA A 86 -7.62 -3.77 -15.87
N HIS A 87 -7.41 -2.65 -15.17
CA HIS A 87 -8.24 -1.45 -15.27
C HIS A 87 -8.19 -0.89 -16.69
N GLU A 88 -7.00 -0.65 -17.23
CA GLU A 88 -6.82 -0.06 -18.57
C GLU A 88 -7.48 -0.90 -19.68
N VAL A 89 -7.40 -2.23 -19.58
CA VAL A 89 -8.05 -3.13 -20.54
C VAL A 89 -9.57 -3.04 -20.42
N MET A 90 -10.10 -2.96 -19.20
CA MET A 90 -11.54 -2.78 -19.00
C MET A 90 -12.02 -1.43 -19.53
N ASP A 91 -11.27 -0.35 -19.30
CA ASP A 91 -11.59 0.97 -19.84
C ASP A 91 -11.71 0.92 -21.35
N GLN A 92 -10.73 0.31 -22.03
CA GLN A 92 -10.74 0.13 -23.48
C GLN A 92 -11.95 -0.68 -23.95
N MET A 93 -12.30 -1.76 -23.24
CA MET A 93 -13.47 -2.57 -23.57
C MET A 93 -14.79 -1.83 -23.34
N MET A 94 -14.80 -0.84 -22.45
CA MET A 94 -15.97 -0.05 -22.05
C MET A 94 -16.13 1.25 -22.85
N GLY A 95 -15.37 1.41 -23.93
CA GLY A 95 -15.43 2.57 -24.84
C GLY A 95 -14.18 3.46 -24.80
N GLY A 96 -13.23 3.16 -23.92
CA GLY A 96 -11.99 3.88 -23.73
C GLY A 96 -12.09 4.99 -22.69
N GLU A 97 -10.92 5.41 -22.22
CA GLU A 97 -10.72 6.55 -21.34
C GLU A 97 -11.40 7.82 -21.86
N GLY A 98 -12.18 8.48 -21.00
CA GLY A 98 -12.97 9.66 -21.35
C GLY A 98 -14.22 9.40 -22.20
N SER A 99 -14.57 8.14 -22.48
CA SER A 99 -15.83 7.81 -23.15
C SER A 99 -17.03 8.02 -22.22
N GLU A 100 -18.17 8.40 -22.79
CA GLU A 100 -19.39 8.60 -22.01
C GLU A 100 -19.88 7.28 -21.39
N SER A 101 -19.67 6.14 -22.07
CA SER A 101 -20.02 4.81 -21.54
C SER A 101 -19.20 4.46 -20.30
N LEU A 102 -17.88 4.68 -20.33
CA LEU A 102 -17.00 4.45 -19.19
C LEU A 102 -17.35 5.39 -18.03
N LYS A 103 -17.57 6.67 -18.33
CA LYS A 103 -18.00 7.67 -17.35
C LYS A 103 -19.28 7.27 -16.62
N GLN A 104 -20.31 6.83 -17.35
CA GLN A 104 -21.56 6.36 -16.73
C GLN A 104 -21.34 5.11 -15.87
N MET A 105 -20.43 4.21 -16.27
CA MET A 105 -20.06 3.08 -15.42
C MET A 105 -19.44 3.55 -14.10
N HIS A 106 -18.46 4.46 -14.15
CA HIS A 106 -17.81 4.99 -12.96
C HIS A 106 -18.83 5.68 -12.04
N ILE A 107 -19.71 6.52 -12.59
CA ILE A 107 -20.80 7.14 -11.82
C ILE A 107 -21.67 6.10 -11.12
N ASN A 108 -22.06 5.03 -11.84
CA ASN A 108 -22.88 3.96 -11.27
C ASN A 108 -22.13 3.21 -10.17
N MET A 109 -20.85 2.91 -10.36
CA MET A 109 -20.05 2.23 -9.34
C MET A 109 -19.85 3.09 -8.09
N GLY A 110 -19.49 4.36 -8.24
CA GLY A 110 -19.31 5.28 -7.12
C GLY A 110 -20.61 5.56 -6.36
N SER A 111 -21.73 5.71 -7.07
CA SER A 111 -23.05 5.89 -6.43
C SER A 111 -23.53 4.63 -5.70
N ASN A 112 -23.29 3.44 -6.27
CA ASN A 112 -23.56 2.17 -5.60
C ASN A 112 -22.69 2.00 -4.35
N TYR A 113 -21.41 2.38 -4.41
CA TYR A 113 -20.49 2.30 -3.27
C TYR A 113 -20.97 3.13 -2.07
N LEU A 114 -21.52 4.32 -2.33
CA LEU A 114 -22.09 5.17 -1.28
C LEU A 114 -23.52 4.80 -0.87
N GLY A 115 -24.13 3.79 -1.50
CA GLY A 115 -25.54 3.45 -1.27
C GLY A 115 -26.52 4.50 -1.80
N CYS A 116 -26.06 5.38 -2.70
CA CYS A 116 -26.84 6.46 -3.31
C CYS A 116 -27.70 5.99 -4.50
N SER A 117 -27.56 4.73 -4.89
CA SER A 117 -28.31 4.08 -5.97
C SER A 117 -29.78 3.89 -5.58
N GLY A 118 -30.54 4.97 -5.69
CA GLY A 118 -31.97 5.05 -5.37
C GLY A 118 -32.77 5.87 -6.37
N SER A 119 -32.22 6.17 -7.54
CA SER A 119 -32.93 6.91 -8.58
C SER A 119 -32.45 6.48 -9.97
N SER A 120 -33.41 6.05 -10.79
CA SER A 120 -33.31 5.86 -12.25
C SER A 120 -32.83 4.48 -12.74
N THR A 121 -33.81 3.58 -12.93
CA THR A 121 -33.83 2.55 -14.00
C THR A 121 -33.13 1.20 -13.79
N ILE A 122 -32.19 1.02 -12.85
CA ILE A 122 -31.58 -0.31 -12.55
C ILE A 122 -32.10 -0.91 -11.21
N ASP A 123 -33.21 -0.41 -10.70
CA ASP A 123 -33.81 -0.88 -9.42
C ASP A 123 -34.53 -2.24 -9.52
N MET A 124 -34.25 -3.06 -10.56
CA MET A 124 -34.87 -4.37 -10.78
C MET A 124 -33.93 -5.57 -10.56
N MET A 125 -32.64 -5.36 -10.27
CA MET A 125 -31.64 -6.44 -10.13
C MET A 125 -30.74 -6.35 -8.89
N GLY A 126 -31.09 -5.57 -7.86
CA GLY A 126 -30.17 -5.36 -6.72
C GLY A 126 -30.76 -5.16 -5.33
N LYS A 127 -32.09 -5.03 -5.19
CA LYS A 127 -32.78 -4.96 -3.89
C LYS A 127 -32.82 -6.34 -3.23
N GLY A 128 -31.67 -6.82 -2.78
CA GLY A 128 -31.58 -8.15 -2.20
C GLY A 128 -30.25 -8.54 -1.60
N MET A 129 -29.36 -7.61 -1.20
CA MET A 129 -28.17 -8.05 -0.42
C MET A 129 -27.48 -6.99 0.44
N MET A 130 -28.14 -5.90 0.84
CA MET A 130 -27.51 -4.88 1.68
C MET A 130 -28.42 -4.29 2.76
N ASN A 131 -29.31 -5.13 3.30
CA ASN A 131 -30.04 -4.80 4.53
C ASN A 131 -29.56 -5.73 5.64
N GLY A 132 -28.55 -5.32 6.39
CA GLY A 132 -28.12 -6.07 7.56
C GLY A 132 -26.69 -5.81 8.00
N GLY A 133 -26.48 -4.69 8.65
CA GLY A 133 -25.51 -4.63 9.75
C GLY A 133 -24.11 -4.17 9.39
N GLY A 134 -23.76 -3.03 9.97
CA GLY A 134 -22.44 -2.86 10.54
C GLY A 134 -21.37 -2.42 9.56
N PHE A 135 -20.99 -1.16 9.71
CA PHE A 135 -19.60 -0.73 9.63
C PHE A 135 -18.72 -1.60 10.54
N SER A 136 -18.34 -2.79 10.07
CA SER A 136 -17.05 -3.41 10.39
C SER A 136 -16.15 -2.99 9.22
N MET A 137 -15.27 -2.00 9.30
CA MET A 137 -14.26 -1.76 10.32
C MET A 137 -13.71 -3.05 10.94
N MET A 138 -13.42 -4.05 10.10
CA MET A 138 -12.59 -5.18 10.53
C MET A 138 -11.82 -5.79 9.36
N GLY A 139 -10.54 -5.41 9.27
CA GLY A 139 -9.48 -6.36 8.96
C GLY A 139 -9.31 -6.79 7.50
N TYR A 140 -8.87 -5.88 6.64
CA TYR A 140 -8.06 -6.25 5.46
C TYR A 140 -6.64 -5.68 5.57
N GLY A 141 -6.10 -5.70 6.78
CA GLY A 141 -4.74 -5.33 7.11
C GLY A 141 -4.07 -6.40 7.95
N SER A 142 -4.11 -7.66 7.51
CA SER A 142 -3.30 -8.73 8.11
C SER A 142 -3.44 -9.99 7.26
N ASN A 143 -2.70 -10.10 6.15
CA ASN A 143 -2.31 -11.42 5.61
C ASN A 143 -1.23 -11.39 4.51
N MET A 144 -0.66 -10.24 4.13
CA MET A 144 0.43 -10.19 3.13
C MET A 144 1.86 -10.22 3.70
N MET A 145 2.05 -10.64 4.96
CA MET A 145 3.40 -10.70 5.57
C MET A 145 3.67 -12.00 6.35
N SER A 146 2.91 -13.06 6.11
CA SER A 146 3.09 -14.36 6.79
C SER A 146 4.08 -15.31 6.10
N GLY A 147 4.64 -14.95 4.93
CA GLY A 147 5.61 -15.78 4.20
C GLY A 147 7.07 -15.43 4.42
N TYR A 148 7.38 -14.18 4.79
CA TYR A 148 8.76 -13.69 4.98
C TYR A 148 9.22 -13.65 6.44
N SER A 149 8.31 -13.89 7.40
CA SER A 149 8.59 -13.74 8.84
C SER A 149 9.57 -14.79 9.38
N ILE A 150 9.53 -16.03 8.88
CA ILE A 150 10.40 -17.11 9.37
C ILE A 150 11.83 -16.98 8.84
N PHE A 151 12.00 -16.73 7.54
CA PHE A 151 13.33 -16.55 6.94
C PHE A 151 13.95 -15.20 7.31
N GLY A 152 13.15 -14.13 7.47
CA GLY A 152 13.62 -12.85 7.98
C GLY A 152 14.05 -12.94 9.45
N GLY A 153 13.24 -13.57 10.32
CA GLY A 153 13.58 -13.72 11.72
C GLY A 153 14.91 -14.46 11.94
N LEU A 154 15.15 -15.54 11.19
CA LEU A 154 16.40 -16.31 11.29
C LEU A 154 17.62 -15.51 10.85
N THR A 155 17.54 -14.73 9.77
CA THR A 155 18.67 -13.91 9.31
C THR A 155 18.99 -12.80 10.31
N TRP A 156 17.99 -12.16 10.92
CA TRP A 156 18.19 -11.16 11.97
C TRP A 156 18.81 -11.76 13.23
N ILE A 157 18.39 -12.96 13.66
CA ILE A 157 18.98 -13.65 14.83
C ILE A 157 20.47 -13.98 14.58
N VAL A 158 20.81 -14.50 13.40
CA VAL A 158 22.21 -14.80 13.04
C VAL A 158 23.04 -13.51 12.96
N LEU A 159 22.49 -12.43 12.42
CA LEU A 159 23.19 -11.14 12.32
C LEU A 159 23.44 -10.52 13.71
N ILE A 160 22.44 -10.53 14.59
CA ILE A 160 22.56 -9.99 15.96
C ILE A 160 23.59 -10.79 16.76
N THR A 161 23.53 -12.13 16.70
CA THR A 161 24.49 -12.99 17.42
C THR A 161 25.92 -12.79 16.89
N PHE A 162 26.09 -12.62 15.58
CA PHE A 162 27.40 -12.31 14.98
C PHE A 162 27.95 -10.95 15.45
N LEU A 163 27.12 -9.90 15.48
CA LEU A 163 27.52 -8.57 15.97
C LEU A 163 27.91 -8.58 17.45
N LEU A 164 27.11 -9.25 18.30
CA LEU A 164 27.40 -9.37 19.74
C LEU A 164 28.72 -10.11 20.00
N SER A 165 28.98 -11.19 19.25
CA SER A 165 30.26 -11.92 19.31
C SER A 165 31.45 -11.05 18.89
N GLY A 166 31.27 -10.28 17.80
CA GLY A 166 32.27 -9.31 17.34
C GLY A 166 32.60 -8.26 18.40
N ILE A 167 31.57 -7.62 18.97
CA ILE A 167 31.73 -6.60 20.03
C ILE A 167 32.45 -7.21 21.25
N TYR A 168 32.03 -8.39 21.71
CA TYR A 168 32.67 -9.07 22.83
C TYR A 168 34.16 -9.37 22.57
N PHE A 169 34.49 -9.87 21.37
CA PHE A 169 35.87 -10.15 20.99
C PHE A 169 36.73 -8.87 20.93
N PHE A 170 36.17 -7.77 20.42
CA PHE A 170 36.84 -6.47 20.38
C PHE A 170 37.08 -5.88 21.77
N ILE A 171 36.09 -5.93 22.67
CA ILE A 171 36.26 -5.51 24.07
C ILE A 171 37.34 -6.35 24.77
N LYS A 172 37.32 -7.67 24.55
CA LYS A 172 38.33 -8.59 25.11
C LYS A 172 39.73 -8.31 24.57
N GLN A 173 39.88 -8.01 23.28
CA GLN A 173 41.17 -7.61 22.70
C GLN A 173 41.65 -6.25 23.23
N ALA A 174 40.74 -5.29 23.43
CA ALA A 174 41.08 -3.97 23.97
C ALA A 174 41.57 -4.07 25.43
N ASN A 175 40.95 -4.93 26.24
CA ASN A 175 41.34 -5.13 27.64
C ASN A 175 42.67 -5.89 27.81
N LYS A 176 43.02 -6.80 26.89
CA LYS A 176 44.34 -7.47 26.90
C LYS A 176 45.51 -6.52 26.67
N LYS A 177 45.28 -5.34 26.06
CA LYS A 177 46.33 -4.34 25.81
C LYS A 177 46.57 -3.37 26.98
N LYS A 178 45.73 -3.41 28.03
CA LYS A 178 45.90 -2.56 29.22
C LYS A 178 46.72 -3.22 30.34
N VAL A 179 47.08 -4.50 30.19
CA VAL A 179 47.81 -5.30 31.19
C VAL A 179 49.13 -5.84 30.61
N GLY A 180 49.72 -5.14 29.64
CA GLY A 180 51.01 -5.49 29.05
C GLY A 180 51.79 -4.25 28.66
#